data_AF-A0A0K8VUT1-F1
#
_entry.id   AF-A0A0K8VUT1-F1
#
_cell.length_a   1.000
_cell.length_b   1.000
_cell.length_c   1.000
_cell.angle_alpha   90.00
_cell.angle_beta   90.00
_cell.angle_gamma   90.00
#
_symmetry.space_group_name_H-M   'P 1'
#
loop_
_entity.id
_entity.type
_entity.pdbx_description
1 polymer ?
#
loop_
_entity_poly.entity_id
_entity_poly.type
_entity_poly.pdbx_seq_one_letter_code
_entity_poly.pdbx_strand_id
1 'polypeptide(L)'
;MKVLVFFTIALALATPALGITLNRCSLAREMSRLGVPRDQLARWACIAEHESSYRTHIKGPTNSNGSNDYGIFQINNYYWCQPANGRFSHNECKLSCDALLTDDITNSVRCARKIQAQQGWKAWSTWKYCSGTLPSIDSCF
;
A
#
# COMPACT_ATOMS: atom_id res chain seq x y z
N MET A 1 -22.87 34.78 -39.28
CA MET A 1 -22.81 34.23 -37.91
C MET A 1 -21.43 33.59 -37.73
N LYS A 2 -20.58 34.12 -36.85
CA LYS A 2 -19.24 33.55 -36.55
C LYS A 2 -19.26 33.11 -35.08
N VAL A 3 -19.23 31.81 -34.85
CA VAL A 3 -19.19 31.22 -33.50
C VAL A 3 -17.71 31.03 -33.14
N LEU A 4 -17.25 31.77 -32.14
CA LEU A 4 -15.92 31.63 -31.56
C LEU A 4 -15.98 30.56 -30.47
N VAL A 5 -15.30 29.43 -30.69
CA VAL A 5 -15.15 28.36 -29.70
C VAL A 5 -13.83 28.58 -28.97
N PHE A 6 -13.90 28.92 -27.69
CA PHE A 6 -12.73 29.03 -26.82
C PHE A 6 -12.41 27.65 -26.22
N PHE A 7 -11.31 27.04 -26.65
CA PHE A 7 -10.74 25.87 -25.99
C PHE A 7 -9.87 26.31 -24.82
N THR A 8 -10.40 26.26 -23.60
CA THR A 8 -9.59 26.41 -22.38
C THR A 8 -8.85 25.10 -22.12
N ILE A 9 -7.54 25.07 -22.39
CA ILE A 9 -6.67 23.98 -21.98
C ILE A 9 -6.43 24.12 -20.46
N ALA A 10 -7.08 23.29 -19.67
CA ALA A 10 -6.80 23.17 -18.24
C ALA A 10 -5.49 22.40 -18.05
N LEU A 11 -4.42 23.12 -17.68
CA LEU A 11 -3.13 22.51 -17.35
C LEU A 11 -3.24 21.89 -15.94
N ALA A 12 -3.42 20.58 -15.86
CA ALA A 12 -3.37 19.84 -14.61
C ALA A 12 -1.92 19.83 -14.08
N LEU A 13 -1.65 20.63 -13.04
CA LEU A 13 -0.41 20.57 -12.28
C LEU A 13 -0.33 19.22 -11.57
N ALA A 14 0.39 18.25 -12.15
CA ALA A 14 0.77 17.04 -11.45
C ALA A 14 1.84 17.43 -10.41
N THR A 15 1.42 17.69 -9.17
CA THR A 15 2.36 17.79 -8.05
C THR A 15 3.12 16.46 -7.96
N PRO A 16 4.46 16.46 -8.00
CA PRO A 16 5.20 15.24 -7.75
C PRO A 16 4.80 14.74 -6.35
N ALA A 17 4.22 13.55 -6.28
CA ALA A 17 3.98 12.87 -5.02
C ALA A 17 5.35 12.52 -4.43
N LEU A 18 5.87 13.41 -3.58
CA LEU A 18 7.04 13.14 -2.77
C LEU A 18 6.62 12.06 -1.78
N GLY A 19 6.92 10.82 -2.12
CA GLY A 19 6.52 9.68 -1.33
C GLY A 19 6.95 9.79 0.14
N ILE A 20 6.02 9.56 1.06
CA ILE A 20 6.28 9.67 2.50
C ILE A 20 6.91 8.41 3.10
N THR A 21 7.59 8.60 4.23
CA THR A 21 8.02 7.54 5.14
C THR A 21 7.28 7.71 6.45
N LEU A 22 6.44 6.72 6.78
CA LEU A 22 5.77 6.68 8.08
C LEU A 22 6.74 6.15 9.14
N ASN A 23 6.29 6.17 10.38
CA ASN A 23 6.86 5.40 11.47
C ASN A 23 5.78 4.52 12.10
N ARG A 24 6.20 3.62 13.00
CA ARG A 24 5.31 2.71 13.74
C ARG A 24 4.02 3.37 14.23
N CYS A 25 4.12 4.51 14.92
CA CYS A 25 2.96 5.13 15.54
C CYS A 25 2.08 5.91 14.57
N SER A 26 2.67 6.62 13.60
CA SER A 26 1.90 7.28 12.54
C SER A 26 1.12 6.28 11.69
N LEU A 27 1.73 5.14 11.33
CA LEU A 27 1.06 4.05 10.65
C LEU A 27 -0.06 3.46 11.52
N ALA A 28 0.21 3.15 12.79
CA ALA A 28 -0.78 2.57 13.70
C ALA A 28 -2.02 3.45 13.85
N ARG A 29 -1.83 4.76 14.04
CA ARG A 29 -2.95 5.72 14.15
C ARG A 29 -3.75 5.79 12.86
N GLU A 30 -3.08 5.85 11.72
CA GLU A 30 -3.74 5.92 10.42
C GLU A 30 -4.53 4.64 10.10
N MET A 31 -3.95 3.47 10.36
CA MET A 31 -4.65 2.19 10.22
C MET A 31 -5.84 2.08 11.18
N SER A 32 -5.70 2.56 12.41
CA SER A 32 -6.81 2.60 13.38
C SER A 32 -7.94 3.51 12.89
N ARG A 33 -7.63 4.68 12.30
CA ARG A 33 -8.60 5.59 11.68
C ARG A 33 -9.32 4.92 10.50
N LEU A 34 -8.64 4.04 9.79
CA LEU A 34 -9.18 3.22 8.69
C LEU A 34 -9.88 1.93 9.17
N GLY A 35 -10.12 1.79 10.48
CA GLY A 35 -10.91 0.70 11.06
C GLY A 35 -10.18 -0.64 11.16
N VAL A 36 -8.84 -0.63 11.25
CA VAL A 36 -8.06 -1.82 11.62
C VAL A 36 -8.17 -2.04 13.13
N PRO A 37 -8.49 -3.26 13.60
CA PRO A 37 -8.55 -3.58 15.02
C PRO A 37 -7.23 -3.30 15.75
N ARG A 38 -7.30 -2.72 16.96
CA ARG A 38 -6.11 -2.29 17.73
C ARG A 38 -5.13 -3.43 18.01
N ASP A 39 -5.65 -4.62 18.28
CA ASP A 39 -4.89 -5.85 18.54
C ASP A 39 -4.09 -6.35 17.32
N GLN A 40 -4.37 -5.85 16.12
CA GLN A 40 -3.63 -6.17 14.89
C GLN A 40 -2.54 -5.14 14.56
N LEU A 41 -2.58 -3.95 15.15
CA LEU A 41 -1.75 -2.82 14.70
C LEU A 41 -0.26 -3.03 14.93
N ALA A 42 0.14 -3.65 16.07
CA ALA A 42 1.55 -3.97 16.32
C ALA A 42 2.13 -4.88 15.22
N ARG A 43 1.32 -5.82 14.74
CA ARG A 43 1.68 -6.79 13.71
C ARG A 43 1.75 -6.15 12.34
N TRP A 44 0.78 -5.31 12.00
CA TRP A 44 0.84 -4.51 10.77
C TRP A 44 2.04 -3.58 10.72
N ALA A 45 2.38 -2.94 11.84
CA ALA A 45 3.56 -2.09 11.92
C ALA A 45 4.86 -2.90 11.70
N CYS A 46 4.98 -4.08 12.31
CA CYS A 46 6.11 -4.98 12.06
C CYS A 46 6.23 -5.38 10.58
N ILE A 47 5.12 -5.75 9.93
CA ILE A 47 5.12 -6.08 8.50
C ILE A 47 5.60 -4.88 7.67
N ALA A 48 5.04 -3.70 7.88
CA ALA A 48 5.45 -2.50 7.15
C ALA A 48 6.93 -2.13 7.35
N GLU A 49 7.46 -2.34 8.55
CA GLU A 49 8.87 -2.14 8.86
C GLU A 49 9.79 -3.02 8.02
N HIS A 50 9.49 -4.33 8.01
CA HIS A 50 10.31 -5.31 7.30
C HIS A 50 10.14 -5.26 5.78
N GLU A 51 8.93 -4.97 5.30
CA GLU A 51 8.63 -4.96 3.86
C GLU A 51 9.15 -3.69 3.18
N SER A 52 8.98 -2.52 3.79
CA SER A 52 9.24 -1.24 3.12
C SER A 52 10.04 -0.25 3.95
N SER A 53 10.34 -0.56 5.20
CA SER A 53 10.81 0.42 6.19
C SER A 53 9.84 1.60 6.28
N TYR A 54 8.53 1.30 6.28
CA TYR A 54 7.42 2.25 6.36
C TYR A 54 7.29 3.24 5.18
N ARG A 55 7.98 3.01 4.06
CA ARG A 55 7.93 3.89 2.88
C ARG A 55 6.73 3.56 2.00
N THR A 56 5.92 4.56 1.66
CA THR A 56 4.68 4.36 0.87
C THR A 56 4.92 4.18 -0.62
N HIS A 57 6.02 4.74 -1.14
CA HIS A 57 6.26 4.91 -2.58
C HIS A 57 7.25 3.89 -3.16
N ILE A 58 7.57 2.82 -2.42
CA ILE A 58 8.58 1.86 -2.85
C ILE A 58 7.95 0.76 -3.70
N LYS A 59 8.51 0.60 -4.90
CA LYS A 59 8.34 -0.61 -5.70
C LYS A 59 9.52 -1.54 -5.41
N GLY A 60 9.22 -2.74 -4.95
CA GLY A 60 10.21 -3.79 -4.68
C GLY A 60 10.94 -4.25 -5.94
N PRO A 61 12.08 -4.96 -5.77
CA PRO A 61 12.80 -5.54 -6.88
C PRO A 61 11.92 -6.50 -7.69
N THR A 62 12.35 -6.82 -8.90
CA THR A 62 11.63 -7.79 -9.73
C THR A 62 11.82 -9.19 -9.15
N ASN A 63 10.71 -9.85 -8.86
CA ASN A 63 10.67 -11.22 -8.39
C ASN A 63 11.06 -12.19 -9.52
N SER A 64 11.39 -13.43 -9.17
CA SER A 64 11.82 -14.45 -10.15
C SER A 64 10.79 -14.74 -11.25
N ASN A 65 9.49 -14.60 -10.96
CA ASN A 65 8.40 -14.73 -11.92
C ASN A 65 8.12 -13.44 -12.71
N GLY A 66 8.95 -12.41 -12.55
CA GLY A 66 8.81 -11.12 -13.21
C GLY A 66 7.75 -10.20 -12.61
N SER A 67 7.11 -10.57 -11.50
CA SER A 67 6.22 -9.67 -10.73
C SER A 67 7.02 -8.64 -9.92
N ASN A 68 6.34 -7.64 -9.38
CA ASN A 68 6.89 -6.69 -8.42
C ASN A 68 5.91 -6.48 -7.27
N ASP A 69 6.44 -6.06 -6.14
CA ASP A 69 5.68 -5.74 -4.93
C ASP A 69 5.61 -4.22 -4.73
N TYR A 70 4.47 -3.72 -4.25
CA TYR A 70 4.16 -2.28 -4.26
C TYR A 70 3.82 -1.75 -2.87
N GLY A 71 4.41 -0.61 -2.55
CA GLY A 71 4.05 0.26 -1.45
C GLY A 71 4.41 -0.26 -0.07
N ILE A 72 3.78 0.34 0.94
CA ILE A 72 4.14 0.14 2.35
C ILE A 72 4.03 -1.31 2.83
N PHE A 73 3.16 -2.11 2.22
CA PHE A 73 2.96 -3.53 2.54
C PHE A 73 3.49 -4.48 1.46
N GLN A 74 4.26 -3.98 0.48
CA GLN A 74 4.84 -4.75 -0.62
C GLN A 74 3.83 -5.74 -1.24
N ILE A 75 2.74 -5.20 -1.75
CA ILE A 75 1.63 -5.97 -2.33
C ILE A 75 1.95 -6.37 -3.77
N ASN A 76 1.87 -7.67 -4.05
CA ASN A 76 2.30 -8.23 -5.33
C ASN A 76 1.36 -7.93 -6.50
N ASN A 77 1.90 -7.47 -7.63
CA ASN A 77 1.12 -7.12 -8.82
C ASN A 77 0.63 -8.30 -9.66
N TYR A 78 1.10 -9.52 -9.44
CA TYR A 78 0.57 -10.68 -10.17
C TYR A 78 -0.84 -11.06 -9.67
N TYR A 79 -1.10 -10.87 -8.37
CA TYR A 79 -2.37 -11.26 -7.75
C TYR A 79 -3.28 -10.08 -7.41
N TRP A 80 -2.75 -8.98 -6.88
CA TRP A 80 -3.57 -8.06 -6.09
C TRP A 80 -3.90 -6.74 -6.79
N CYS A 81 -3.04 -6.24 -7.68
CA CYS A 81 -3.22 -4.97 -8.35
C CYS A 81 -2.86 -5.04 -9.83
N GLN A 82 -3.48 -4.21 -10.66
CA GLN A 82 -3.18 -4.13 -12.09
C GLN A 82 -1.95 -3.23 -12.34
N PRO A 83 -0.85 -3.74 -12.91
CA PRO A 83 0.29 -2.90 -13.28
C PRO A 83 -0.02 -1.98 -14.48
N ALA A 84 0.54 -0.78 -14.48
CA ALA A 84 0.32 0.25 -15.50
C ALA A 84 0.78 -0.15 -16.91
N ASN A 85 1.73 -1.08 -17.02
CA ASN A 85 2.20 -1.61 -18.31
C ASN A 85 1.25 -2.64 -18.94
N GLY A 86 0.09 -2.90 -18.34
CA GLY A 86 -0.94 -3.79 -18.89
C GLY A 86 -0.61 -5.28 -18.82
N ARG A 87 0.47 -5.68 -18.14
CA ARG A 87 0.75 -7.11 -17.89
C ARG A 87 -0.40 -7.75 -17.11
N PHE A 88 -0.65 -9.03 -17.38
CA PHE A 88 -1.70 -9.79 -16.70
C PHE A 88 -1.53 -9.74 -15.18
N SER A 89 -2.66 -9.56 -14.49
CA SER A 89 -2.81 -9.64 -13.04
C SER A 89 -4.19 -10.18 -12.73
N HIS A 90 -4.33 -10.94 -11.64
CA HIS A 90 -5.66 -11.27 -11.11
C HIS A 90 -6.40 -10.03 -10.57
N ASN A 91 -5.65 -8.95 -10.24
CA ASN A 91 -6.16 -7.67 -9.77
C ASN A 91 -7.28 -7.81 -8.73
N GLU A 92 -7.06 -8.65 -7.72
CA GLU A 92 -8.11 -8.94 -6.74
C GLU A 92 -8.54 -7.72 -5.93
N CYS A 93 -7.66 -6.74 -5.70
CA CYS A 93 -8.02 -5.49 -5.02
C CYS A 93 -8.69 -4.47 -5.95
N LYS A 94 -8.84 -4.77 -7.25
CA LYS A 94 -9.53 -3.95 -8.25
C LYS A 94 -8.99 -2.51 -8.33
N LEU A 95 -7.67 -2.38 -8.36
CA LEU A 95 -6.98 -1.08 -8.37
C LEU A 95 -5.70 -1.13 -9.20
N SER A 96 -5.23 0.04 -9.66
CA SER A 96 -3.90 0.17 -10.25
C SER A 96 -2.84 -0.02 -9.17
N CYS A 97 -1.73 -0.69 -9.48
CA CYS A 97 -0.60 -0.80 -8.54
C CYS A 97 -0.02 0.57 -8.13
N ASP A 98 -0.15 1.59 -8.97
CA ASP A 98 0.30 2.95 -8.63
C ASP A 98 -0.54 3.56 -7.50
N ALA A 99 -1.78 3.13 -7.33
CA ALA A 99 -2.64 3.54 -6.22
C ALA A 99 -2.17 2.98 -4.86
N LEU A 100 -1.19 2.07 -4.86
CA LEU A 100 -0.52 1.55 -3.65
C LEU A 100 0.75 2.33 -3.30
N LEU A 101 1.20 3.23 -4.20
CA LEU A 101 2.40 4.04 -4.04
C LEU A 101 2.13 5.46 -3.52
N THR A 102 0.86 5.77 -3.22
CA THR A 102 0.42 7.08 -2.75
C THR A 102 0.72 7.32 -1.28
N ASP A 103 0.84 8.59 -0.89
CA ASP A 103 1.01 8.97 0.52
C ASP A 103 -0.22 8.64 1.37
N ASP A 104 -1.41 8.77 0.79
CA ASP A 104 -2.62 8.21 1.37
C ASP A 104 -2.57 6.67 1.28
N ILE A 105 -2.42 6.02 2.44
CA ILE A 105 -2.32 4.56 2.53
C ILE A 105 -3.68 3.85 2.53
N THR A 106 -4.80 4.55 2.29
CA THR A 106 -6.15 3.97 2.33
C THR A 106 -6.29 2.74 1.42
N ASN A 107 -5.79 2.82 0.18
CA ASN A 107 -5.83 1.70 -0.77
C ASN A 107 -4.94 0.54 -0.31
N SER A 108 -3.72 0.85 0.15
CA SER A 108 -2.78 -0.13 0.68
C SER A 108 -3.36 -0.88 1.89
N VAL A 109 -3.98 -0.17 2.85
CA VAL A 109 -4.62 -0.77 4.03
C VAL A 109 -5.81 -1.62 3.63
N ARG A 110 -6.69 -1.15 2.74
CA ARG A 110 -7.85 -1.93 2.29
C ARG A 110 -7.42 -3.21 1.58
N CYS A 111 -6.44 -3.13 0.69
CA CYS A 111 -5.94 -4.28 -0.04
C CYS A 111 -5.23 -5.26 0.91
N ALA A 112 -4.34 -4.78 1.79
CA ALA A 112 -3.67 -5.63 2.78
C ALA A 112 -4.65 -6.34 3.72
N ARG A 113 -5.71 -5.68 4.19
CA ARG A 113 -6.77 -6.34 4.98
C ARG A 113 -7.50 -7.43 4.20
N LYS A 114 -7.74 -7.22 2.90
CA LYS A 114 -8.31 -8.25 2.02
C LYS A 114 -7.39 -9.47 1.92
N ILE A 115 -6.09 -9.24 1.72
CA ILE A 115 -5.07 -10.30 1.68
C ILE A 115 -5.07 -11.07 3.01
N GLN A 116 -5.03 -10.35 4.13
CA GLN A 116 -5.04 -10.94 5.46
C GLN A 116 -6.30 -11.77 5.72
N ALA A 117 -7.47 -11.32 5.26
CA ALA A 117 -8.72 -12.07 5.40
C ALA A 117 -8.74 -13.36 4.55
N GLN A 118 -8.13 -13.36 3.37
CA GLN A 118 -8.13 -14.51 2.45
C GLN A 118 -6.99 -15.51 2.72
N GLN A 119 -5.79 -15.02 3.04
CA GLN A 119 -4.56 -15.81 3.09
C GLN A 119 -3.91 -15.83 4.49
N GLY A 120 -4.44 -15.05 5.44
CA GLY A 120 -3.85 -14.87 6.75
C GLY A 120 -2.53 -14.11 6.71
N TRP A 121 -1.85 -14.05 7.86
CA TRP A 121 -0.59 -13.31 8.01
C TRP A 121 0.59 -13.93 7.25
N LYS A 122 0.50 -15.21 6.91
CA LYS A 122 1.54 -15.95 6.19
C LYS A 122 1.69 -15.53 4.72
N ALA A 123 0.78 -14.69 4.22
CA ALA A 123 0.91 -14.09 2.88
C ALA A 123 2.18 -13.22 2.74
N TRP A 124 2.67 -12.65 3.85
CA TRP A 124 3.92 -11.89 3.88
C TRP A 124 5.08 -12.79 4.29
N SER A 125 6.15 -12.81 3.50
CA SER A 125 7.35 -13.59 3.81
C SER A 125 8.05 -13.12 5.10
N THR A 126 7.80 -11.86 5.47
CA THR A 126 8.25 -11.23 6.72
C THR A 126 7.52 -11.75 7.96
N TRP A 127 6.48 -12.60 7.80
CA TRP A 127 5.72 -13.17 8.90
C TRP A 127 6.58 -13.85 9.98
N LYS A 128 7.69 -14.48 9.58
CA LYS A 128 8.65 -15.09 10.51
C LYS A 128 9.18 -14.11 11.58
N TYR A 129 9.26 -12.82 11.26
CA TYR A 129 9.67 -11.77 12.20
C TYR A 129 8.50 -11.23 13.05
N CYS A 130 7.27 -11.32 12.53
CA CYS A 130 6.09 -10.67 13.12
C CYS A 130 5.10 -11.64 13.80
N SER A 131 5.45 -12.93 13.88
CA SER A 131 4.59 -13.99 14.41
C SER A 131 4.61 -14.13 15.93
N GLY A 132 5.66 -13.64 16.59
CA GLY A 132 5.84 -13.72 18.04
C GLY A 132 5.12 -12.60 18.82
N THR A 133 5.53 -12.46 20.07
CA THR A 133 5.12 -11.34 20.94
C THR A 133 5.80 -10.06 20.45
N LEU A 134 5.00 -9.06 20.11
CA LEU A 134 5.47 -7.75 19.64
C LEU A 134 5.30 -6.70 20.75
N PRO A 135 6.11 -5.63 20.76
CA PRO A 135 5.91 -4.50 21.65
C PRO A 135 4.48 -3.95 21.52
N SER A 136 3.86 -3.59 22.66
CA SER A 136 2.49 -3.07 22.66
C SER A 136 2.35 -1.84 21.77
N ILE A 137 1.21 -1.72 21.08
CA ILE A 137 0.89 -0.55 20.26
C ILE A 137 0.36 0.62 21.10
N ASP A 138 0.04 0.40 22.37
CA ASP A 138 -0.67 1.39 23.21
C ASP A 138 0.12 2.69 23.37
N SER A 139 1.46 2.63 23.38
CA SER A 139 2.31 3.83 23.46
C SER A 139 2.19 4.79 22.26
N CYS A 140 1.48 4.38 21.20
CA CYS A 140 1.23 5.22 20.02
C CYS A 140 -0.09 6.02 20.11
N PHE A 141 -0.89 5.80 21.14
CA PHE A 141 -2.20 6.40 21.37
C PHE A 141 -2.24 7.14 22.71
#